data_AF-A0A2V8J4H8-F1
#
_entry.id   AF-A0A2V8J4H8-F1
#
_cell.length_a   1.000
_cell.length_b   1.000
_cell.length_c   1.000
_cell.angle_alpha   90.00
_cell.angle_beta   90.00
_cell.angle_gamma   90.00
#
_symmetry.space_group_name_H-M   'P 1'
#
loop_
_entity.id
_entity.type
_entity.pdbx_description
1 polymer ?
#
loop_
_entity_poly.entity_id
_entity_poly.type
_entity_poly.pdbx_seq_one_letter_code
_entity_poly.pdbx_strand_id
1 'polypeptide(L)'
;SSGGVSPGEIVSLFGDRIGPDTPAKFRIDSSGKFATEIGNTRVLFDGIPAPLLYAQDNQINAIVPWELKPGGSGDLPEPFVYTNIVIERNGIANSPVPAFVAAAEPGIFRLDSEPYGQGAILIQDGTVNSKKNPARRGSVISIFATGTGPLTPVPGDGEIVADARRRGAIVVEVVFHPQLEAEVLYAGAAPTLVAGLSCESLQGSAR
;
A
#
# COMPACT_ATOMS: atom_id res chain seq x y z
N SER A 1 -5.68 4.26 -6.83
CA SER A 1 -5.34 5.64 -7.19
C SER A 1 -5.74 5.92 -8.64
N SER A 2 -5.72 7.17 -9.10
CA SER A 2 -6.17 7.57 -10.45
C SER A 2 -5.07 8.24 -11.29
N GLY A 3 -3.81 7.80 -11.18
CA GLY A 3 -2.76 8.33 -12.04
C GLY A 3 -1.41 7.60 -12.03
N GLY A 4 -1.02 6.99 -10.91
CA GLY A 4 0.24 6.25 -10.82
C GLY A 4 0.13 4.97 -9.99
N VAL A 5 1.28 4.33 -9.83
CA VAL A 5 1.56 3.29 -8.85
C VAL A 5 2.94 3.56 -8.24
N SER A 6 3.14 3.19 -6.98
CA SER A 6 4.45 3.23 -6.33
C SER A 6 4.91 1.84 -5.88
N PRO A 7 6.22 1.53 -5.89
CA PRO A 7 6.72 0.23 -5.42
C PRO A 7 6.25 -0.06 -4.00
N GLY A 8 5.67 -1.26 -3.80
CA GLY A 8 5.08 -1.67 -2.53
C GLY A 8 3.67 -1.15 -2.26
N GLU A 9 3.08 -0.34 -3.14
CA GLU A 9 1.70 0.12 -2.94
C GLU A 9 0.68 -1.01 -3.07
N ILE A 10 -0.29 -1.03 -2.18
CA ILE A 10 -1.48 -1.87 -2.27
C ILE A 10 -2.50 -1.15 -3.15
N VAL A 11 -2.70 -1.69 -4.35
CA VAL A 11 -3.62 -1.15 -5.35
C VAL A 11 -4.87 -2.01 -5.47
N SER A 12 -6.00 -1.36 -5.75
CA SER A 12 -7.23 -2.03 -6.19
C SER A 12 -7.43 -1.80 -7.67
N LEU A 13 -7.45 -2.89 -8.43
CA LEU A 13 -7.74 -2.91 -9.86
C LEU A 13 -9.21 -3.28 -10.03
N PHE A 14 -9.94 -2.48 -10.80
CA PHE A 14 -11.36 -2.70 -11.11
C PHE A 14 -11.53 -2.95 -12.60
N GLY A 15 -12.49 -3.81 -12.95
CA GLY A 15 -12.82 -4.14 -14.33
C GLY A 15 -13.91 -5.19 -14.37
N ASP A 16 -14.24 -5.67 -15.56
CA ASP A 16 -15.20 -6.76 -15.74
C ASP A 16 -14.46 -8.06 -16.04
N ARG A 17 -14.81 -9.14 -15.35
CA ARG A 17 -14.27 -10.49 -15.56
C ARG A 17 -12.75 -10.65 -15.41
N ILE A 18 -12.13 -9.77 -14.62
CA ILE A 18 -10.68 -9.73 -14.40
C ILE A 18 -10.17 -10.82 -13.45
N GLY A 19 -11.02 -11.30 -12.54
CA GLY A 19 -10.70 -12.35 -11.57
C GLY A 19 -11.71 -13.51 -11.58
N PRO A 20 -11.60 -14.46 -10.62
CA PRO A 20 -12.50 -15.62 -10.55
C PRO A 20 -13.91 -15.26 -10.05
N ASP A 21 -14.91 -16.04 -10.48
CA ASP A 21 -16.31 -15.87 -10.07
C ASP A 21 -16.49 -16.10 -8.56
N THR A 22 -15.75 -17.06 -8.00
CA THR A 22 -15.66 -17.26 -6.55
C THR A 22 -14.48 -16.47 -6.00
N PRO A 23 -14.69 -15.55 -5.04
CA PRO A 23 -13.61 -14.74 -4.49
C PRO A 23 -12.47 -15.59 -3.93
N ALA A 24 -11.26 -15.35 -4.41
CA ALA A 24 -10.03 -15.91 -3.90
C ALA A 24 -9.37 -14.90 -2.93
N LYS A 25 -8.94 -15.39 -1.77
CA LYS A 25 -8.19 -14.62 -0.79
C LYS A 25 -6.70 -14.92 -0.90
N PHE A 26 -5.87 -14.05 -0.32
CA PHE A 26 -4.45 -14.28 -0.21
C PHE A 26 -4.13 -15.66 0.37
N ARG A 27 -2.98 -16.19 -0.05
CA ARG A 27 -2.38 -17.40 0.51
C ARG A 27 -0.89 -17.16 0.70
N ILE A 28 -0.33 -17.84 1.68
CA ILE A 28 1.12 -17.88 1.88
C ILE A 28 1.66 -19.08 1.11
N ASP A 29 2.67 -18.86 0.28
CA ASP A 29 3.33 -19.91 -0.48
C ASP A 29 4.36 -20.68 0.36
N SER A 30 5.00 -21.68 -0.25
CA SER A 30 6.02 -22.50 0.42
C SER A 30 7.27 -21.73 0.85
N SER A 31 7.47 -20.51 0.35
CA SER A 31 8.58 -19.63 0.73
C SER A 31 8.22 -18.70 1.90
N GLY A 32 6.99 -18.77 2.42
CA GLY A 32 6.52 -17.89 3.49
C GLY A 32 6.11 -16.50 3.01
N LYS A 33 5.86 -16.33 1.71
CA LYS A 33 5.47 -15.05 1.11
C LYS A 33 4.03 -15.08 0.61
N PHE A 34 3.44 -13.90 0.46
CA PHE A 34 2.16 -13.75 -0.24
C PHE A 34 2.31 -14.24 -1.68
N ALA A 35 1.46 -15.18 -2.06
CA ALA A 35 1.50 -15.76 -3.40
C ALA A 35 1.16 -14.71 -4.46
N THR A 36 1.82 -14.84 -5.61
CA THR A 36 1.60 -13.98 -6.79
C THR A 36 0.54 -14.51 -7.74
N GLU A 37 -0.06 -15.66 -7.40
CA GLU A 37 -1.19 -16.25 -8.12
C GLU A 37 -2.22 -16.81 -7.12
N ILE A 38 -3.47 -16.38 -7.25
CA ILE A 38 -4.61 -16.90 -6.48
C ILE A 38 -5.80 -17.08 -7.40
N GLY A 39 -6.55 -18.19 -7.27
CA GLY A 39 -7.73 -18.44 -8.10
C GLY A 39 -7.45 -18.46 -9.62
N ASN A 40 -6.27 -18.93 -10.04
CA ASN A 40 -5.77 -18.88 -11.42
C ASN A 40 -5.69 -17.46 -12.01
N THR A 41 -5.52 -16.46 -11.14
CA THR A 41 -5.32 -15.06 -11.51
C THR A 41 -3.97 -14.58 -11.02
N ARG A 42 -3.23 -13.90 -11.91
CA ARG A 42 -2.00 -13.16 -11.60
C ARG A 42 -2.07 -11.74 -12.18
N VAL A 43 -1.39 -10.81 -11.52
CA VAL A 43 -1.18 -9.45 -12.00
C VAL A 43 0.31 -9.29 -12.26
N LEU A 44 0.66 -8.70 -13.38
CA LEU A 44 2.03 -8.51 -13.85
C LEU A 44 2.28 -7.02 -14.05
N PHE A 45 3.44 -6.55 -13.62
CA PHE A 45 3.96 -5.20 -13.88
C PHE A 45 5.24 -5.34 -14.70
N ASP A 46 5.18 -5.04 -15.99
CA ASP A 46 6.25 -5.32 -16.97
C ASP A 46 6.74 -6.79 -16.92
N GLY A 47 5.81 -7.72 -16.68
CA GLY A 47 6.09 -9.15 -16.56
C GLY A 47 6.52 -9.60 -15.17
N ILE A 48 6.72 -8.68 -14.20
CA ILE A 48 7.02 -9.01 -12.80
C ILE A 48 5.71 -9.35 -12.07
N PRO A 49 5.57 -10.57 -11.51
CA PRO A 49 4.34 -11.00 -10.88
C PRO A 49 4.14 -10.34 -9.51
N ALA A 50 3.01 -9.67 -9.33
CA ALA A 50 2.64 -8.97 -8.09
C ALA A 50 2.04 -9.92 -7.06
N PRO A 51 2.39 -9.79 -5.76
CA PRO A 51 1.70 -10.47 -4.67
C PRO A 51 0.21 -10.08 -4.63
N LEU A 52 -0.67 -11.06 -4.42
CA LEU A 52 -2.12 -10.83 -4.42
C LEU A 52 -2.73 -10.96 -3.03
N LEU A 53 -3.55 -9.97 -2.68
CA LEU A 53 -4.33 -9.95 -1.43
C LEU A 53 -5.73 -10.53 -1.63
N TYR A 54 -6.30 -10.29 -2.81
CA TYR A 54 -7.68 -10.62 -3.13
C TYR A 54 -7.90 -10.62 -4.65
N ALA A 55 -8.71 -11.54 -5.15
CA ALA A 55 -9.16 -11.56 -6.53
C ALA A 55 -10.61 -12.03 -6.63
N GLN A 56 -11.44 -11.27 -7.34
CA GLN A 56 -12.80 -11.63 -7.74
C GLN A 56 -13.09 -11.08 -9.14
N ASP A 57 -14.24 -11.48 -9.70
CA ASP A 57 -14.67 -11.13 -11.07
C ASP A 57 -14.47 -9.65 -11.43
N ASN A 58 -14.75 -8.73 -10.50
CA ASN A 58 -14.69 -7.29 -10.75
C ASN A 58 -13.64 -6.49 -9.96
N GLN A 59 -12.82 -7.16 -9.14
CA GLN A 59 -11.81 -6.48 -8.32
C GLN A 59 -10.62 -7.38 -8.01
N ILE A 60 -9.41 -6.84 -8.14
CA ILE A 60 -8.18 -7.47 -7.64
C ILE A 60 -7.47 -6.49 -6.73
N ASN A 61 -7.01 -6.95 -5.57
CA ASN A 61 -6.08 -6.19 -4.73
C ASN A 61 -4.70 -6.82 -4.83
N ALA A 62 -3.73 -6.04 -5.28
CA ALA A 62 -2.36 -6.48 -5.53
C ALA A 62 -1.37 -5.53 -4.83
N ILE A 63 -0.17 -6.04 -4.56
CA ILE A 63 0.96 -5.23 -4.10
C ILE A 63 1.85 -4.97 -5.32
N VAL A 64 2.07 -3.70 -5.63
CA VAL A 64 2.99 -3.29 -6.70
C VAL A 64 4.39 -3.83 -6.36
N PRO A 65 5.08 -4.52 -7.28
CA PRO A 65 6.39 -5.09 -6.98
C PRO A 65 7.40 -4.05 -6.48
N TRP A 66 8.12 -4.39 -5.40
CA TRP A 66 9.19 -3.57 -4.82
C TRP A 66 10.37 -3.40 -5.77
N GLU A 67 10.49 -4.28 -6.75
CA GLU A 67 11.56 -4.26 -7.76
C GLU A 67 11.33 -3.17 -8.82
N LEU A 68 10.11 -2.64 -8.98
CA LEU A 68 9.85 -1.53 -9.89
C LEU A 68 10.69 -0.31 -9.52
N LYS A 69 11.21 0.36 -10.56
CA LYS A 69 12.00 1.57 -10.40
C LYS A 69 11.15 2.78 -10.76
N PRO A 70 10.90 3.69 -9.81
CA PRO A 70 10.17 4.91 -10.11
C PRO A 70 11.01 5.82 -11.00
N GLY A 71 10.31 6.60 -11.83
CA GLY A 71 10.92 7.67 -12.61
C GLY A 71 11.04 8.93 -11.76
N GLY A 72 12.26 9.43 -11.58
CA GLY A 72 12.53 10.68 -10.86
C GLY A 72 12.29 10.63 -9.35
N SER A 73 13.07 11.41 -8.61
CA SER A 73 12.99 11.50 -7.15
C SER A 73 12.99 12.96 -6.63
N GLY A 74 12.54 13.94 -7.43
CA GLY A 74 12.56 15.34 -7.02
C GLY A 74 12.07 16.33 -8.08
N ASP A 75 12.16 17.62 -7.75
CA ASP A 75 11.68 18.83 -8.46
C ASP A 75 12.26 19.06 -9.89
N LEU A 76 12.79 18.04 -10.56
CA LEU A 76 13.33 18.11 -11.91
C LEU A 76 12.55 17.22 -12.87
N PRO A 77 12.48 17.59 -14.18
CA PRO A 77 11.79 16.80 -15.20
C PRO A 77 12.65 15.59 -15.59
N GLU A 78 12.74 14.60 -14.70
CA GLU A 78 13.15 13.25 -15.06
C GLU A 78 12.07 12.62 -15.96
N PRO A 79 12.42 11.74 -16.91
CA PRO A 79 11.43 11.15 -17.80
C PRO A 79 10.38 10.39 -16.99
N PHE A 80 9.10 10.60 -17.33
CA PHE A 80 8.02 9.83 -16.73
C PHE A 80 8.27 8.34 -17.00
N VAL A 81 8.45 7.53 -15.96
CA VAL A 81 8.56 6.06 -16.09
C VAL A 81 7.17 5.47 -16.01
N TYR A 82 6.87 4.56 -16.93
CA TYR A 82 5.61 3.82 -16.98
C TYR A 82 5.88 2.34 -16.79
N THR A 83 4.91 1.66 -16.20
CA THR A 83 4.84 0.20 -16.16
C THR A 83 3.58 -0.27 -16.87
N ASN A 84 3.67 -1.43 -17.52
CA ASN A 84 2.55 -2.08 -18.16
C ASN A 84 1.92 -3.09 -17.20
N ILE A 85 0.69 -2.80 -16.78
CA ILE A 85 -0.11 -3.70 -15.95
C ILE A 85 -0.84 -4.69 -16.85
N VAL A 86 -0.62 -5.99 -16.62
CA VAL A 86 -1.29 -7.09 -17.30
C VAL A 86 -1.96 -7.97 -16.26
N ILE A 87 -3.24 -8.27 -16.47
CA ILE A 87 -4.00 -9.23 -15.68
C ILE A 87 -4.13 -10.49 -16.51
N GLU A 88 -3.70 -11.62 -15.96
CA GLU A 88 -3.88 -12.94 -16.57
C GLU A 88 -4.80 -13.79 -15.70
N ARG A 89 -5.86 -14.33 -16.32
CA ARG A 89 -6.82 -15.24 -15.71
C ARG A 89 -6.91 -16.52 -16.54
N ASN A 90 -6.74 -17.68 -15.91
CA ASN A 90 -6.77 -18.99 -16.59
C ASN A 90 -5.82 -19.07 -17.82
N GLY A 91 -4.65 -18.43 -17.74
CA GLY A 91 -3.68 -18.36 -18.83
C GLY A 91 -4.03 -17.37 -19.95
N ILE A 92 -5.11 -16.59 -19.83
CA ILE A 92 -5.51 -15.57 -20.80
C ILE A 92 -5.20 -14.19 -20.23
N ALA A 93 -4.32 -13.45 -20.91
CA ALA A 93 -3.92 -12.09 -20.55
C ALA A 93 -4.79 -11.04 -21.25
N ASN A 94 -5.03 -9.91 -20.59
CA ASN A 94 -5.61 -8.73 -21.21
C ASN A 94 -4.56 -7.93 -22.02
N SER A 95 -5.03 -6.91 -22.74
CA SER A 95 -4.13 -5.90 -23.31
C SER A 95 -3.43 -5.12 -22.17
N PRO A 96 -2.13 -4.83 -22.31
CA PRO A 96 -1.40 -4.01 -21.34
C PRO A 96 -2.06 -2.66 -21.06
N VAL A 97 -2.13 -2.28 -19.78
CA VAL A 97 -2.61 -0.97 -19.33
C VAL A 97 -1.45 -0.19 -18.72
N PRO A 98 -1.05 0.96 -19.29
CA PRO A 98 0.06 1.74 -18.76
C PRO A 98 -0.32 2.48 -17.46
N ALA A 99 0.60 2.52 -16.50
CA ALA A 99 0.49 3.34 -15.29
C ALA A 99 1.83 4.05 -15.02
N PHE A 100 1.78 5.30 -14.53
CA PHE A 100 2.99 6.02 -14.12
C PHE A 100 3.60 5.38 -12.87
N VAL A 101 4.93 5.32 -12.76
CA VAL A 101 5.62 4.80 -11.58
C VAL A 101 6.17 5.97 -10.76
N ALA A 102 5.47 6.29 -9.67
CA ALA A 102 5.84 7.35 -8.73
C ALA A 102 6.78 6.83 -7.63
N ALA A 103 7.63 7.70 -7.09
CA ALA A 103 8.45 7.37 -5.93
C ALA A 103 7.61 7.11 -4.67
N ALA A 104 6.47 7.80 -4.53
CA ALA A 104 5.48 7.58 -3.48
C ALA A 104 4.10 8.06 -3.95
N GLU A 105 3.07 7.34 -3.55
CA GLU A 105 1.66 7.65 -3.77
C GLU A 105 0.85 7.27 -2.51
N PRO A 106 0.98 8.05 -1.41
CA PRO A 106 0.48 7.64 -0.12
C PRO A 106 -1.06 7.58 -0.09
N GLY A 107 -1.60 6.49 0.46
CA GLY A 107 -3.02 6.30 0.71
C GLY A 107 -3.27 5.73 2.10
N ILE A 108 -4.15 6.36 2.88
CA ILE A 108 -4.57 5.88 4.22
C ILE A 108 -5.66 4.83 4.06
N PHE A 109 -5.51 3.67 4.73
CA PHE A 109 -6.54 2.65 4.76
C PHE A 109 -7.79 3.16 5.49
N ARG A 110 -8.97 2.68 5.09
CA ARG A 110 -10.25 3.03 5.69
C ARG A 110 -10.91 1.80 6.32
N LEU A 111 -11.65 2.03 7.40
CA LEU A 111 -12.41 0.98 8.09
C LEU A 111 -13.77 0.70 7.43
N ASP A 112 -14.22 1.61 6.55
CA ASP A 112 -15.46 1.52 5.82
C ASP A 112 -15.27 1.94 4.34
N SER A 113 -16.28 1.68 3.52
CA SER A 113 -16.27 1.97 2.09
C SER A 113 -16.77 3.39 1.75
N GLU A 114 -17.09 4.22 2.75
CA GLU A 114 -17.64 5.54 2.50
C GLU A 114 -16.58 6.49 1.90
N PRO A 115 -16.97 7.39 0.98
CA PRO A 115 -16.14 8.53 0.63
C PRO A 115 -15.79 9.31 1.89
N TYR A 116 -14.49 9.51 2.15
CA TYR A 116 -13.98 10.14 3.38
C TYR A 116 -14.29 9.37 4.68
N GLY A 117 -14.45 8.05 4.57
CA GLY A 117 -14.63 7.11 5.67
C GLY A 117 -13.56 7.17 6.76
N GLN A 118 -13.85 6.54 7.90
CA GLN A 118 -12.93 6.53 9.05
C GLN A 118 -11.59 5.88 8.66
N GLY A 119 -10.50 6.63 8.78
CA GLY A 119 -9.16 6.10 8.59
C GLY A 119 -8.85 4.99 9.58
N ALA A 120 -8.09 3.99 9.15
CA ALA A 120 -7.50 2.96 9.98
C ALA A 120 -6.41 3.60 10.85
N ILE A 121 -6.86 4.16 11.97
CA ILE A 121 -6.03 4.92 12.91
C ILE A 121 -6.27 4.34 14.29
N LEU A 122 -5.19 3.93 14.96
CA LEU A 122 -5.22 3.49 16.35
C LEU A 122 -4.69 4.59 17.26
N ILE A 123 -5.18 4.60 18.50
CA ILE A 123 -4.63 5.38 19.61
C ILE A 123 -3.55 4.52 20.28
N GLN A 124 -2.66 5.14 21.06
CA GLN A 124 -1.55 4.46 21.78
C GLN A 124 -1.96 3.24 22.64
N ASP A 125 -3.22 3.13 23.04
CA ASP A 125 -3.78 2.00 23.79
C ASP A 125 -4.29 0.85 22.89
N GLY A 126 -4.11 0.98 21.58
CA GLY A 126 -4.56 0.02 20.57
C GLY A 126 -6.03 0.15 20.17
N THR A 127 -6.78 1.09 20.75
CA THR A 127 -8.18 1.32 20.37
C THR A 127 -8.30 2.16 19.11
N VAL A 128 -9.41 2.01 18.38
CA VAL A 128 -9.65 2.79 17.14
C VAL A 128 -9.93 4.26 17.49
N ASN A 129 -9.17 5.17 16.88
CA ASN A 129 -9.48 6.59 16.88
C ASN A 129 -10.73 6.83 16.03
N SER A 130 -11.78 7.40 16.63
CA SER A 130 -13.05 7.66 15.92
C SER A 130 -13.79 8.85 16.51
N LYS A 131 -14.88 9.27 15.86
CA LYS A 131 -15.77 10.31 16.42
C LYS A 131 -16.30 9.96 17.83
N LYS A 132 -16.47 8.68 18.14
CA LYS A 132 -16.94 8.20 19.45
C LYS A 132 -15.80 7.95 20.44
N ASN A 133 -14.57 7.83 19.95
CA ASN A 133 -13.36 7.59 20.74
C ASN A 133 -12.21 8.44 20.17
N PRO A 134 -12.24 9.77 20.38
CA PRO A 134 -11.22 10.64 19.82
C PRO A 134 -9.89 10.49 20.57
N ALA A 135 -8.79 10.44 19.83
CA ALA A 135 -7.45 10.57 20.39
C ALA A 135 -7.33 11.86 21.21
N ARG A 136 -6.69 11.76 22.37
CA ARG A 136 -6.45 12.94 23.23
C ARG A 136 -5.29 13.74 22.65
N ARG A 137 -5.27 15.06 22.86
CA ARG A 137 -4.09 15.87 22.53
C ARG A 137 -2.87 15.31 23.26
N GLY A 138 -1.73 15.23 22.55
CA GLY A 138 -0.50 14.65 23.07
C GLY A 138 -0.46 13.12 23.12
N SER A 139 -1.55 12.39 22.81
CA SER A 139 -1.45 10.93 22.65
C SER A 139 -0.79 10.56 21.33
N VAL A 140 -0.07 9.43 21.33
CA VAL A 140 0.40 8.83 20.08
C VAL A 140 -0.79 8.22 19.33
N ILE A 141 -0.82 8.40 18.02
CA ILE A 141 -1.68 7.65 17.11
C ILE A 141 -0.83 6.89 16.10
N SER A 142 -1.34 5.77 15.61
CA SER A 142 -0.75 5.01 14.51
C SER A 142 -1.70 5.04 13.33
N ILE A 143 -1.27 5.61 12.21
CA ILE A 143 -1.98 5.60 10.93
C ILE A 143 -1.50 4.40 10.14
N PHE A 144 -2.42 3.68 9.48
CA PHE A 144 -2.05 2.63 8.53
C PHE A 144 -2.25 3.11 7.10
N ALA A 145 -1.18 3.01 6.32
CA ALA A 145 -1.14 3.51 4.96
C ALA A 145 -0.46 2.53 3.99
N THR A 146 -0.41 2.92 2.72
CA THR A 146 0.31 2.24 1.65
C THR A 146 0.87 3.28 0.68
N GLY A 147 1.76 2.87 -0.22
CA GLY A 147 2.36 3.78 -1.21
C GLY A 147 3.24 4.87 -0.59
N THR A 148 3.75 4.66 0.62
CA THR A 148 4.58 5.64 1.36
C THR A 148 6.01 5.77 0.82
N GLY A 149 6.29 5.15 -0.32
CA GLY A 149 7.57 5.16 -1.00
C GLY A 149 8.59 4.15 -0.48
N PRO A 150 9.86 4.28 -0.89
CA PRO A 150 10.87 3.25 -0.70
C PRO A 150 11.16 3.00 0.79
N LEU A 151 11.44 1.75 1.12
CA LEU A 151 11.88 1.31 2.45
C LEU A 151 13.35 0.91 2.43
N THR A 152 14.04 1.09 3.56
CA THR A 152 15.42 0.63 3.75
C THR A 152 15.51 -0.37 4.92
N PRO A 153 16.00 -1.61 4.69
CA PRO A 153 16.28 -2.23 3.39
C PRO A 153 15.00 -2.50 2.57
N VAL A 154 15.14 -2.53 1.24
CA VAL A 154 14.03 -2.82 0.31
C VAL A 154 13.51 -4.24 0.58
N PRO A 155 12.19 -4.43 0.81
CA PRO A 155 11.60 -5.76 1.00
C PRO A 155 11.62 -6.57 -0.29
N GLY A 156 11.57 -7.90 -0.14
CA GLY A 156 11.20 -8.76 -1.26
C GLY A 156 9.70 -8.73 -1.53
N ASP A 157 9.29 -9.03 -2.76
CA ASP A 157 7.87 -9.15 -3.09
C ASP A 157 7.20 -10.23 -2.24
N GLY A 158 6.02 -9.87 -1.71
CA GLY A 158 5.18 -10.72 -0.87
C GLY A 158 5.74 -10.99 0.52
N GLU A 159 6.86 -10.37 0.90
CA GLU A 159 7.49 -10.55 2.20
C GLU A 159 6.56 -10.12 3.34
N ILE A 160 6.51 -10.92 4.42
CA ILE A 160 5.93 -10.50 5.70
C ILE A 160 7.07 -9.89 6.53
N VAL A 161 6.94 -8.62 6.91
CA VAL A 161 8.00 -7.95 7.68
C VAL A 161 7.97 -8.41 9.13
N ALA A 162 9.09 -8.91 9.64
CA ALA A 162 9.15 -9.48 10.99
C ALA A 162 9.19 -8.42 12.11
N ASP A 163 9.82 -7.28 11.84
CA ASP A 163 10.05 -6.24 12.84
C ASP A 163 9.92 -4.84 12.23
N ALA A 164 10.02 -3.84 13.10
CA ALA A 164 9.85 -2.45 12.72
C ALA A 164 11.05 -1.85 11.97
N ARG A 165 12.19 -2.54 11.79
CA ARG A 165 13.47 -1.93 11.36
C ARG A 165 13.44 -1.30 9.98
N ARG A 166 12.52 -1.73 9.11
CA ARG A 166 12.33 -1.16 7.78
C ARG A 166 11.65 0.21 7.87
N ARG A 167 12.44 1.27 7.77
CA ARG A 167 11.97 2.66 7.79
C ARG A 167 11.78 3.20 6.38
N GLY A 168 10.92 4.20 6.25
CA GLY A 168 10.80 5.01 5.02
C GLY A 168 12.13 5.66 4.67
N ALA A 169 12.48 5.64 3.40
CA ALA A 169 13.66 6.30 2.85
C ALA A 169 13.37 7.74 2.37
N ILE A 170 12.11 8.17 2.45
CA ILE A 170 11.67 9.55 2.21
C ILE A 170 11.09 10.14 3.49
N VAL A 171 11.14 11.47 3.61
CA VAL A 171 10.56 12.19 4.74
C VAL A 171 9.04 12.10 4.63
N VAL A 172 8.40 11.60 5.69
CA VAL A 172 6.95 11.62 5.83
C VAL A 172 6.58 12.87 6.61
N GLU A 173 5.67 13.66 6.04
CA GLU A 173 5.04 14.78 6.72
C GLU A 173 3.56 14.46 6.90
N VAL A 174 3.03 14.67 8.11
CA VAL A 174 1.60 14.52 8.39
C VAL A 174 1.04 15.82 8.93
N VAL A 175 0.10 16.38 8.17
CA VAL A 175 -0.54 17.66 8.48
C VAL A 175 -2.00 17.41 8.86
N PHE A 176 -2.39 17.79 10.06
CA PHE A 176 -3.79 17.78 10.48
C PHE A 176 -4.45 19.11 10.13
N HIS A 177 -5.67 19.11 9.61
CA HIS A 177 -6.41 20.35 9.38
C HIS A 177 -6.65 21.11 10.71
N PRO A 178 -6.39 22.43 10.81
CA PRO A 178 -6.09 23.38 9.74
C PRO A 178 -4.59 23.75 9.60
N GLN A 179 -3.67 22.78 9.68
CA GLN A 179 -2.19 22.90 9.72
C GLN A 179 -1.56 22.70 11.11
N LEU A 180 -2.06 21.72 11.88
CA LEU A 180 -1.34 21.25 13.05
C LEU A 180 -0.33 20.19 12.60
N GLU A 181 0.95 20.50 12.78
CA GLU A 181 2.04 19.53 12.62
C GLU A 181 2.02 18.51 13.77
N ALA A 182 2.37 17.27 13.46
CA ALA A 182 2.67 16.25 14.45
C ALA A 182 4.11 15.76 14.29
N GLU A 183 4.72 15.40 15.40
CA GLU A 183 6.01 14.73 15.39
C GLU A 183 5.84 13.31 14.87
N VAL A 184 6.61 12.94 13.85
CA VAL A 184 6.67 11.57 13.32
C VAL A 184 7.64 10.76 14.16
N LEU A 185 7.11 9.91 15.03
CA LEU A 185 7.89 9.01 15.90
C LEU A 185 8.35 7.76 15.15
N TYR A 186 7.56 7.34 14.15
CA TYR A 186 7.84 6.17 13.33
C TYR A 186 7.19 6.33 11.95
N ALA A 187 7.91 5.97 10.90
CA ALA A 187 7.38 5.78 9.55
C ALA A 187 8.11 4.60 8.91
N GLY A 188 7.37 3.56 8.53
CA GLY A 188 7.96 2.34 8.00
C GLY A 188 6.97 1.21 7.83
N ALA A 189 7.47 0.02 7.48
CA ALA A 189 6.63 -1.16 7.30
C ALA A 189 5.94 -1.58 8.61
N ALA A 190 4.66 -1.89 8.54
CA ALA A 190 3.94 -2.35 9.73
C ALA A 190 4.39 -3.76 10.14
N PRO A 191 4.95 -3.96 11.36
CA PRO A 191 5.46 -5.25 11.79
C PRO A 191 4.40 -6.35 11.71
N THR A 192 4.83 -7.56 11.38
CA THR A 192 4.02 -8.79 11.22
C THR A 192 3.01 -8.78 10.06
N LEU A 193 2.97 -7.68 9.30
CA LEU A 193 2.10 -7.54 8.12
C LEU A 193 2.93 -7.63 6.83
N VAL A 194 2.23 -7.72 5.70
CA VAL A 194 2.87 -7.78 4.39
C VAL A 194 3.58 -6.47 4.06
N ALA A 195 4.76 -6.58 3.46
CA ALA A 195 5.51 -5.46 2.92
C ALA A 195 4.67 -4.75 1.85
N GLY A 196 4.23 -3.55 2.17
CA GLY A 196 3.36 -2.70 1.35
C GLY A 196 2.26 -2.04 2.17
N LEU A 197 1.99 -2.60 3.36
CA LEU A 197 1.28 -1.92 4.43
C LEU A 197 2.28 -1.25 5.36
N SER A 198 2.14 0.06 5.53
CA SER A 198 2.97 0.89 6.39
C SER A 198 2.19 1.32 7.63
N CYS A 199 2.95 1.72 8.65
CA CYS A 199 2.44 2.31 9.87
C CYS A 199 3.22 3.59 10.16
N GLU A 200 2.49 4.67 10.44
CA GLU A 200 3.02 5.98 10.77
C GLU A 200 2.56 6.34 12.17
N SER A 201 3.48 6.29 13.14
CA SER A 201 3.18 6.69 14.51
C SER A 201 3.52 8.16 14.71
N LEU A 202 2.54 8.91 15.19
CA LEU A 202 2.57 10.37 15.26
C LEU A 202 2.18 10.82 16.66
N GLN A 203 2.76 11.93 17.12
CA GLN A 203 2.33 12.60 18.34
C GLN A 203 2.00 14.06 18.05
N GLY A 204 0.75 14.45 18.26
CA GLY A 204 0.35 15.85 18.14
C GLY A 204 0.92 16.69 19.28
N SER A 205 1.27 17.95 18.99
CA SER A 205 1.76 18.90 19.99
C SER A 205 0.80 19.00 21.19
N ALA A 206 1.37 18.97 22.41
CA ALA A 206 0.63 19.15 23.66
C ALA A 206 0.28 20.64 23.94
N ARG A 207 0.72 21.57 23.08
CA ARG A 207 0.57 23.02 23.27
C ARG A 207 -0.73 23.57 22.68
#